data_AF-A0A7S2FWI3-F1
#
_entry.id   AF-A0A7S2FWI3-F1
#
_cell.length_a   1.000
_cell.length_b   1.000
_cell.length_c   1.000
_cell.angle_alpha   90.00
_cell.angle_beta   90.00
_cell.angle_gamma   90.00
#
_symmetry.space_group_name_H-M   'P 1'
#
loop_
_entity.id
_entity.type
_entity.pdbx_description
1 polymer ?
#
loop_
_entity_poly.entity_id
_entity_poly.type
_entity_poly.pdbx_seq_one_letter_code
_entity_poly.pdbx_strand_id
1 'polypeptide(L)'
;QHFNHPAYGYNDQLFNREGWEYILTEHNGRLPVAIKALPEGTVLPVKNVLFTLVNTDPKCYWLTNYLESLLVQVWYPTTVCTQGRQIKQVIKKYLTDTGCEDLSLFSLHDFGFRGVSSVESAAIGSAAHMVNFLSSGTLPGLMFAREYYCENGAGRSFPASEHSTVVSWGKEHELEAYMRMLEQHPKGTVSCVVDSYDTFASLE
;
A
#
# COMPACT_ATOMS: atom_id res chain seq x y z
N GLN A 1 9.87 -28.24 -23.03
CA GLN A 1 10.29 -28.64 -21.66
C GLN A 1 10.34 -27.39 -20.82
N HIS A 2 9.82 -27.41 -19.59
CA HIS A 2 9.97 -26.29 -18.67
C HIS A 2 11.33 -26.34 -17.98
N PHE A 3 11.81 -25.16 -17.58
CA PHE A 3 13.08 -24.94 -16.90
C PHE A 3 13.34 -25.91 -15.73
N ASN A 4 12.29 -26.22 -14.98
CA ASN A 4 12.35 -27.16 -13.87
C ASN A 4 11.09 -28.03 -13.93
N HIS A 5 11.21 -29.22 -14.54
CA HIS A 5 10.09 -30.15 -14.66
C HIS A 5 10.17 -31.18 -13.54
N PRO A 6 9.09 -31.42 -12.77
CA PRO A 6 9.12 -32.30 -11.61
C PRO A 6 9.52 -33.74 -11.94
N ALA A 7 9.29 -34.19 -13.18
CA ALA A 7 9.67 -35.53 -13.65
C ALA A 7 11.00 -35.61 -14.43
N TYR A 8 11.47 -34.49 -15.00
CA TYR A 8 12.64 -34.50 -15.91
C TYR A 8 13.85 -33.73 -15.36
N GLY A 9 13.73 -33.17 -14.15
CA GLY A 9 14.78 -32.38 -13.53
C GLY A 9 14.99 -31.02 -14.18
N TYR A 10 16.14 -30.44 -13.87
CA TYR A 10 16.57 -29.14 -14.37
C TYR A 10 17.30 -29.30 -15.72
N ASN A 11 16.96 -28.48 -16.71
CA ASN A 11 17.66 -28.47 -18.00
C ASN A 11 18.45 -27.16 -18.15
N ASP A 12 19.77 -27.24 -17.93
CA ASP A 12 20.71 -26.10 -18.04
C ASP A 12 20.65 -25.39 -19.39
N GLN A 13 20.29 -26.09 -20.47
CA GLN A 13 20.23 -25.51 -21.82
C GLN A 13 19.09 -24.49 -21.99
N LEU A 14 18.10 -24.49 -21.09
CA LEU A 14 16.99 -23.54 -21.11
C LEU A 14 17.31 -22.24 -20.39
N PHE A 15 18.41 -22.18 -19.62
CA PHE A 15 18.86 -20.95 -18.96
C PHE A 15 19.75 -20.14 -19.89
N ASN A 16 19.42 -18.87 -20.10
CA ASN A 16 20.29 -17.96 -20.86
C ASN A 16 21.50 -17.51 -20.00
N ARG A 17 22.35 -18.46 -19.62
CA ARG A 17 23.56 -18.22 -18.82
C ARG A 17 24.48 -17.22 -19.49
N GLU A 18 24.76 -17.42 -20.78
CA GLU A 18 25.64 -16.56 -21.56
C GLU A 18 25.15 -15.11 -21.56
N GLY A 19 23.84 -14.88 -21.71
CA GLY A 19 23.24 -13.54 -21.66
C GLY A 19 23.38 -12.87 -20.28
N TRP A 20 23.24 -13.62 -19.19
CA TRP A 20 23.44 -13.08 -17.84
C TRP A 20 24.92 -12.83 -17.51
N GLU A 21 25.81 -13.72 -17.91
CA GLU A 21 27.26 -13.55 -17.76
C GLU A 21 27.76 -12.36 -18.58
N TYR A 22 27.21 -12.12 -19.77
CA TYR A 22 27.46 -10.94 -20.58
C TYR A 22 27.10 -9.64 -19.84
N ILE A 23 25.94 -9.58 -19.18
CA ILE A 23 25.52 -8.42 -18.36
C ILE A 23 26.49 -8.24 -17.19
N LEU A 24 26.94 -9.33 -16.56
CA LEU A 24 27.90 -9.28 -15.47
C LEU A 24 29.24 -8.70 -15.93
N THR A 25 29.80 -9.16 -17.05
CA THR A 25 31.13 -8.77 -17.52
C THR A 25 31.15 -7.40 -18.21
N GLU A 26 30.22 -7.14 -19.13
CA GLU A 26 30.23 -5.90 -19.93
C GLU A 26 29.52 -4.73 -19.27
N HIS A 27 28.47 -5.00 -18.48
CA HIS A 27 27.68 -3.98 -17.80
C HIS A 27 27.89 -3.97 -16.28
N ASN A 28 28.89 -4.72 -15.79
CA ASN A 28 29.27 -4.81 -14.37
C ASN A 28 28.07 -5.19 -13.47
N GLY A 29 27.20 -6.05 -13.98
CA GLY A 29 25.97 -6.53 -13.32
C GLY A 29 24.80 -5.54 -13.36
N ARG A 30 24.92 -4.38 -14.03
CA ARG A 30 23.82 -3.43 -14.19
C ARG A 30 22.99 -3.79 -15.42
N LEU A 31 21.67 -3.75 -15.29
CA LEU A 31 20.78 -4.08 -16.39
C LEU A 31 20.83 -2.97 -17.47
N PRO A 32 21.22 -3.27 -18.73
CA PRO A 32 21.29 -2.27 -19.80
C PRO A 32 19.90 -1.99 -20.38
N VAL A 33 19.09 -1.26 -19.61
CA VAL A 33 17.74 -0.85 -19.98
C VAL A 33 17.50 0.62 -19.69
N ALA A 34 16.58 1.23 -20.44
CA ALA A 34 16.08 2.58 -20.19
C ALA A 34 14.56 2.53 -19.98
N ILE A 35 14.12 3.09 -18.85
CA ILE A 35 12.71 3.28 -18.53
C ILE A 35 12.37 4.76 -18.71
N LYS A 36 11.30 5.05 -19.44
CA LYS A 36 10.68 6.37 -19.49
C LYS A 36 9.28 6.25 -18.94
N ALA A 37 8.94 7.03 -17.92
CA ALA A 37 7.65 6.98 -17.26
C ALA A 37 7.05 8.39 -17.17
N LEU A 38 5.72 8.44 -17.06
CA LEU A 38 5.04 9.66 -16.62
C LEU A 38 5.46 9.98 -15.17
N PRO A 39 5.45 11.27 -14.77
CA PRO A 39 5.65 11.62 -13.37
C PRO A 39 4.64 10.91 -12.47
N GLU A 40 5.12 10.34 -11.35
CA GLU A 40 4.24 9.70 -10.38
C GLU A 40 3.22 10.71 -9.80
N GLY A 41 2.01 10.23 -9.50
CA GLY A 41 0.88 11.07 -9.11
C GLY A 41 0.08 11.67 -10.28
N THR A 42 0.53 11.50 -11.53
CA THR A 42 -0.23 11.92 -12.71
C THR A 42 -1.56 11.16 -12.80
N VAL A 43 -2.67 11.90 -12.89
CA VAL A 43 -4.00 11.33 -13.16
C VAL A 43 -4.16 11.17 -14.67
N LEU A 44 -4.29 9.92 -15.12
CA LEU A 44 -4.31 9.58 -16.54
C LEU A 44 -5.53 8.73 -16.91
N PRO A 45 -6.21 9.01 -18.03
CA PRO A 45 -7.26 8.13 -18.55
C PRO A 45 -6.71 6.77 -18.98
N VAL A 46 -7.57 5.74 -18.95
CA VAL A 46 -7.24 4.40 -19.44
C VAL A 46 -6.77 4.41 -20.90
N LYS A 47 -6.00 3.40 -21.29
CA LYS A 47 -5.43 3.23 -22.65
C LYS A 47 -4.39 4.30 -23.04
N ASN A 48 -3.73 4.89 -22.05
CA ASN A 48 -2.52 5.69 -22.25
C ASN A 48 -1.31 4.97 -21.67
N VAL A 49 -0.13 5.24 -22.24
CA VAL A 49 1.12 4.62 -21.79
C VAL A 49 1.56 5.23 -20.45
N LEU A 50 1.78 4.39 -19.44
CA LEU A 50 2.31 4.80 -18.14
C LEU A 50 3.84 4.90 -18.16
N PHE A 51 4.48 3.87 -18.72
CA PHE A 51 5.92 3.82 -18.92
C PHE A 51 6.26 2.95 -20.13
N THR A 52 7.46 3.15 -20.66
CA THR A 52 8.08 2.32 -21.70
C THR A 52 9.41 1.81 -21.22
N LEU A 53 9.76 0.58 -21.59
CA LEU A 53 11.05 -0.05 -21.33
C LEU A 53 11.71 -0.42 -22.67
N VAL A 54 12.98 -0.08 -22.83
CA VAL A 54 13.81 -0.52 -23.96
C VAL A 54 15.17 -1.02 -23.45
N ASN A 55 15.70 -2.08 -24.06
CA ASN A 55 17.12 -2.43 -23.86
C ASN A 55 18.02 -1.39 -24.55
N THR A 56 19.13 -1.06 -23.92
CA THR A 56 20.13 -0.11 -24.45
C THR A 56 21.31 -0.80 -25.11
N ASP A 57 21.40 -2.13 -25.01
CA ASP A 57 22.39 -2.98 -25.66
C ASP A 57 21.70 -4.00 -26.57
N PRO A 58 22.02 -4.07 -27.87
CA PRO A 58 21.44 -5.04 -28.80
C PRO A 58 21.58 -6.51 -28.38
N LYS A 59 22.62 -6.88 -27.62
CA LYS A 59 22.81 -8.26 -27.12
C LYS A 59 21.85 -8.62 -25.98
N CYS A 60 21.16 -7.64 -25.41
CA CYS A 60 20.19 -7.79 -24.33
C CYS A 60 18.74 -7.61 -24.80
N TYR A 61 18.42 -7.88 -26.07
CA TYR A 61 17.06 -7.74 -26.61
C TYR A 61 15.99 -8.53 -25.84
N TRP A 62 16.36 -9.69 -25.27
CA TRP A 62 15.48 -10.56 -24.51
C TRP A 62 15.15 -10.02 -23.11
N LEU A 63 15.96 -9.09 -22.59
CA LEU A 63 15.84 -8.57 -21.22
C LEU A 63 14.58 -7.71 -21.02
N THR A 64 14.13 -7.03 -22.09
CA THR A 64 12.95 -6.14 -22.03
C THR A 64 11.72 -6.89 -21.52
N ASN A 65 11.35 -8.01 -22.14
CA ASN A 65 10.22 -8.82 -21.68
C ASN A 65 10.54 -9.69 -20.46
N TYR A 66 11.81 -10.01 -20.21
CA TYR A 66 12.18 -10.70 -18.97
C TYR A 66 11.76 -9.91 -17.71
N LEU A 67 11.86 -8.58 -17.75
CA LEU A 67 11.49 -7.69 -16.64
C LEU A 67 9.99 -7.41 -16.54
N GLU A 68 9.18 -7.88 -17.50
CA GLU A 68 7.74 -7.62 -17.56
C GLU A 68 7.02 -8.04 -16.27
N SER A 69 7.27 -9.26 -15.80
CA SER A 69 6.62 -9.81 -14.60
C SER A 69 6.88 -9.00 -13.33
N LEU A 70 8.04 -8.34 -13.25
CA LEU A 70 8.37 -7.46 -12.12
C LEU A 70 7.72 -6.10 -12.29
N LEU A 71 7.89 -5.47 -13.46
CA LEU A 71 7.42 -4.10 -13.69
C LEU A 71 5.89 -4.00 -13.74
N VAL A 72 5.19 -5.02 -14.24
CA VAL A 72 3.72 -5.04 -14.28
C VAL A 72 3.12 -5.04 -12.88
N GLN A 73 3.86 -5.43 -11.83
CA GLN A 73 3.39 -5.37 -10.43
C GLN A 73 3.01 -3.95 -9.98
N VAL A 74 3.44 -2.91 -10.71
CA VAL A 74 2.97 -1.52 -10.54
C VAL A 74 1.45 -1.38 -10.65
N TRP A 75 0.74 -2.38 -11.21
CA TRP A 75 -0.72 -2.46 -11.18
C TRP A 75 -1.28 -2.31 -9.75
N TYR A 76 -0.59 -2.85 -8.74
CA TYR A 76 -1.07 -2.85 -7.36
C TYR A 76 -1.10 -1.43 -6.75
N PRO A 77 0.03 -0.69 -6.63
CA PRO A 77 0.00 0.67 -6.08
C PRO A 77 -0.86 1.62 -6.90
N THR A 78 -0.83 1.51 -8.25
CA THR A 78 -1.66 2.38 -9.11
C THR A 78 -3.15 2.13 -8.91
N THR A 79 -3.56 0.88 -8.73
CA THR A 79 -4.96 0.52 -8.44
C THR A 79 -5.40 1.03 -7.07
N VAL A 80 -4.59 0.81 -6.02
CA VAL A 80 -4.91 1.27 -4.65
C VAL A 80 -5.03 2.80 -4.62
N CYS A 81 -4.07 3.52 -5.19
CA CYS A 81 -4.11 4.98 -5.27
C CYS A 81 -5.31 5.49 -6.09
N THR A 82 -5.62 4.83 -7.22
CA THR A 82 -6.77 5.21 -8.05
C THR A 82 -8.09 5.00 -7.31
N GLN A 83 -8.26 3.87 -6.63
CA GLN A 83 -9.45 3.60 -5.80
C GLN A 83 -9.59 4.61 -4.67
N GLY A 84 -8.50 4.87 -3.93
CA GLY A 84 -8.48 5.89 -2.89
C GLY A 84 -8.92 7.26 -3.42
N ARG A 85 -8.47 7.64 -4.62
CA ARG A 85 -8.88 8.88 -5.28
C ARG A 85 -10.37 8.90 -5.63
N GLN A 86 -10.93 7.80 -6.12
CA GLN A 86 -12.37 7.72 -6.41
C GLN A 86 -13.21 7.83 -5.13
N ILE A 87 -12.80 7.13 -4.06
CA ILE A 87 -13.44 7.24 -2.75
C ILE A 87 -13.37 8.68 -2.23
N LYS A 88 -12.21 9.33 -2.37
CA LYS A 88 -12.02 10.75 -2.01
C LYS A 88 -12.99 11.68 -2.74
N GLN A 89 -13.27 11.43 -4.02
CA GLN A 89 -14.26 12.20 -4.78
C GLN A 89 -15.68 11.98 -4.26
N VAL A 90 -16.05 10.75 -3.93
CA VAL A 90 -17.36 10.43 -3.33
C VAL A 90 -17.52 11.11 -1.98
N ILE A 91 -16.53 10.99 -1.08
CA ILE A 91 -16.55 11.64 0.23
C ILE A 91 -16.71 13.16 0.06
N LYS A 92 -15.89 13.78 -0.81
CA LYS A 92 -15.98 15.22 -1.06
C LYS A 92 -17.37 15.63 -1.54
N LYS A 93 -17.96 14.89 -2.48
CA LYS A 93 -19.30 15.16 -2.99
C LYS A 93 -20.32 15.18 -1.84
N TYR A 94 -20.36 14.14 -1.01
CA TYR A 94 -21.34 14.05 0.07
C TYR A 94 -21.10 15.07 1.19
N LEU A 95 -19.85 15.41 1.50
CA LEU A 95 -19.55 16.49 2.43
C LEU A 95 -20.14 17.81 1.93
N THR A 96 -19.91 18.15 0.66
CA THR A 96 -20.49 19.37 0.05
C THR A 96 -22.02 19.34 0.05
N ASP A 97 -22.62 18.21 -0.35
CA ASP A 97 -24.08 18.07 -0.42
C ASP A 97 -24.75 18.16 0.97
N THR A 98 -24.03 17.84 2.06
CA THR A 98 -24.55 17.92 3.45
C THR A 98 -24.10 19.17 4.22
N GLY A 99 -23.43 20.13 3.56
CA GLY A 99 -23.07 21.42 4.14
C GLY A 99 -21.71 21.50 4.84
N CYS A 100 -20.82 20.54 4.58
CA CYS A 100 -19.41 20.58 5.01
C CYS A 100 -18.50 20.78 3.79
N GLU A 101 -17.88 21.96 3.65
CA GLU A 101 -17.03 22.24 2.48
C GLU A 101 -15.58 21.72 2.64
N ASP A 102 -15.17 21.43 3.88
CA ASP A 102 -13.81 20.99 4.19
C ASP A 102 -13.65 19.47 4.06
N LEU A 103 -12.95 19.06 3.01
CA LEU A 103 -12.51 17.68 2.88
C LEU A 103 -11.38 17.39 3.89
N SER A 104 -11.72 16.68 4.95
CA SER A 104 -10.70 16.13 5.84
C SER A 104 -9.92 15.02 5.14
N LEU A 105 -8.60 15.17 5.05
CA LEU A 105 -7.72 14.08 4.60
C LEU A 105 -7.67 12.91 5.59
N PHE A 106 -8.38 13.01 6.72
CA PHE A 106 -8.55 11.95 7.70
C PHE A 106 -9.85 11.15 7.57
N SER A 107 -10.72 11.50 6.62
CA SER A 107 -12.04 10.87 6.44
C SER A 107 -12.02 9.40 6.00
N LEU A 108 -10.87 8.87 5.58
CA LEU A 108 -10.69 7.44 5.30
C LEU A 108 -9.39 6.96 5.94
N HIS A 109 -9.51 6.03 6.90
CA HIS A 109 -8.37 5.47 7.61
C HIS A 109 -7.99 4.11 7.04
N ASP A 110 -6.70 3.89 6.81
CA ASP A 110 -6.16 2.60 6.38
C ASP A 110 -5.96 1.66 7.58
N PHE A 111 -6.86 0.68 7.70
CA PHE A 111 -6.77 -0.46 8.63
C PHE A 111 -6.33 -1.76 7.93
N GLY A 112 -5.74 -1.66 6.74
CA GLY A 112 -5.53 -2.78 5.83
C GLY A 112 -4.42 -3.74 6.21
N PHE A 113 -3.55 -3.41 7.17
CA PHE A 113 -2.32 -4.17 7.42
C PHE A 113 -2.57 -5.68 7.64
N ARG A 114 -3.55 -6.04 8.49
CA ARG A 114 -3.86 -7.46 8.76
C ARG A 114 -4.58 -8.18 7.61
N GLY A 115 -5.07 -7.45 6.62
CA GLY A 115 -5.89 -7.96 5.52
C GLY A 115 -5.16 -8.16 4.20
N VAL A 116 -3.88 -7.79 4.11
CA VAL A 116 -3.09 -7.92 2.87
C VAL A 116 -2.21 -9.17 2.89
N SER A 117 -1.75 -9.59 1.71
CA SER A 117 -1.06 -10.87 1.49
C SER A 117 0.39 -10.93 1.97
N SER A 118 1.03 -9.78 2.21
CA SER A 118 2.41 -9.72 2.73
C SER A 118 2.71 -8.36 3.35
N VAL A 119 3.79 -8.29 4.14
CA VAL A 119 4.29 -7.03 4.73
C VAL A 119 4.71 -6.04 3.64
N GLU A 120 5.32 -6.53 2.55
CA GLU A 120 5.66 -5.71 1.38
C GLU A 120 4.41 -5.14 0.70
N SER A 121 3.36 -5.97 0.55
CA SER A 121 2.06 -5.51 0.02
C SER A 121 1.43 -4.46 0.93
N ALA A 122 1.59 -4.58 2.25
CA ALA A 122 1.13 -3.60 3.22
C ALA A 122 1.86 -2.26 3.06
N ALA A 123 3.19 -2.32 2.92
CA ALA A 123 4.04 -1.16 2.73
C ALA A 123 3.67 -0.38 1.46
N ILE A 124 3.64 -1.07 0.32
CA ILE A 124 3.33 -0.46 -0.99
C ILE A 124 1.88 0.05 -1.03
N GLY A 125 0.93 -0.76 -0.55
CA GLY A 125 -0.50 -0.41 -0.58
C GLY A 125 -0.82 0.79 0.30
N SER A 126 -0.27 0.82 1.51
CA SER A 126 -0.46 1.93 2.44
C SER A 126 0.19 3.22 1.94
N ALA A 127 1.40 3.15 1.37
CA ALA A 127 2.02 4.30 0.71
C ALA A 127 1.15 4.85 -0.45
N ALA A 128 0.54 3.96 -1.24
CA ALA A 128 -0.38 4.35 -2.30
C ALA A 128 -1.68 5.00 -1.77
N HIS A 129 -2.23 4.52 -0.64
CA HIS A 129 -3.36 5.16 0.04
C HIS A 129 -3.00 6.58 0.50
N MET A 130 -1.79 6.77 1.02
CA MET A 130 -1.34 8.05 1.58
C MET A 130 -1.23 9.20 0.55
N VAL A 131 -1.22 8.88 -0.74
CA VAL A 131 -1.36 9.89 -1.81
C VAL A 131 -2.68 10.66 -1.69
N ASN A 132 -3.73 10.02 -1.18
CA ASN A 132 -5.08 10.59 -1.10
C ASN A 132 -5.49 11.01 0.31
N PHE A 133 -5.05 10.30 1.35
CA PHE A 133 -5.47 10.48 2.74
C PHE A 133 -4.28 10.43 3.70
N LEU A 134 -4.33 11.16 4.82
CA LEU A 134 -3.24 11.21 5.80
C LEU A 134 -3.42 10.24 6.97
N SER A 135 -4.44 9.38 6.93
CA SER A 135 -4.88 8.55 8.04
C SER A 135 -4.55 7.08 7.78
N SER A 136 -3.60 6.51 8.52
CA SER A 136 -3.20 5.11 8.37
C SER A 136 -2.66 4.51 9.67
N GLY A 137 -3.08 3.29 9.97
CA GLY A 137 -2.55 2.42 11.02
C GLY A 137 -1.51 1.41 10.50
N THR A 138 -1.21 1.43 9.21
CA THR A 138 -0.29 0.49 8.55
C THR A 138 1.14 1.06 8.54
N LEU A 139 1.85 0.90 9.67
CA LEU A 139 3.19 1.44 9.87
C LEU A 139 4.21 1.16 8.73
N PRO A 140 4.23 -0.03 8.09
CA PRO A 140 5.14 -0.29 6.97
C PRO A 140 5.01 0.71 5.82
N GLY A 141 3.82 1.29 5.58
CA GLY A 141 3.62 2.29 4.54
C GLY A 141 4.39 3.59 4.80
N LEU A 142 4.44 4.04 6.06
CA LEU A 142 5.17 5.23 6.45
C LEU A 142 6.68 5.03 6.26
N MET A 143 7.18 3.83 6.59
CA MET A 143 8.58 3.48 6.37
C MET A 143 8.92 3.49 4.87
N PHE A 144 8.06 2.91 4.04
CA PHE A 144 8.21 2.90 2.59
C PHE A 144 8.22 4.32 1.99
N ALA A 145 7.29 5.17 2.40
CA ALA A 145 7.24 6.56 1.95
C ALA A 145 8.51 7.34 2.33
N ARG A 146 9.02 7.11 3.54
CA ARG A 146 10.27 7.72 3.99
C ARG A 146 11.48 7.26 3.18
N GLU A 147 11.58 5.96 2.92
CA GLU A 147 12.75 5.36 2.27
C GLU A 147 12.79 5.65 0.76
N TYR A 148 11.67 5.49 0.07
CA TYR A 148 11.62 5.60 -1.40
C TYR A 148 11.22 6.99 -1.91
N TYR A 149 10.54 7.80 -1.09
CA TYR A 149 10.07 9.14 -1.48
C TYR A 149 10.57 10.29 -0.60
N CYS A 150 11.43 10.00 0.38
CA CYS A 150 11.97 11.00 1.32
C CYS A 150 10.89 11.78 2.10
N GLU A 151 9.70 11.19 2.28
CA GLU A 151 8.57 11.81 2.98
C GLU A 151 8.49 11.33 4.44
N ASN A 152 8.83 12.20 5.39
CA ASN A 152 8.89 11.86 6.82
C ASN A 152 7.54 12.01 7.54
N GLY A 153 6.50 12.54 6.89
CA GLY A 153 5.20 12.84 7.49
C GLY A 153 4.00 12.36 6.68
N ALA A 154 4.17 11.31 5.85
CA ALA A 154 3.15 10.85 4.90
C ALA A 154 1.79 10.51 5.53
N GLY A 155 1.77 10.07 6.79
CA GLY A 155 0.54 9.66 7.46
C GLY A 155 0.60 9.83 8.98
N ARG A 156 -0.57 9.80 9.61
CA ARG A 156 -0.77 9.85 11.06
C ARG A 156 -1.85 8.85 11.47
N SER A 157 -1.81 8.48 12.75
CA SER A 157 -2.84 7.69 13.40
C SER A 157 -3.21 8.33 14.74
N PHE A 158 -4.24 7.79 15.37
CA PHE A 158 -4.76 8.22 16.66
C PHE A 158 -4.89 7.01 17.57
N PRO A 159 -4.82 7.18 18.91
CA PRO A 159 -5.10 6.09 19.83
C PRO A 159 -6.48 5.50 19.56
N ALA A 160 -6.54 4.18 19.41
CA ALA A 160 -7.76 3.44 19.15
C ALA A 160 -7.81 2.18 20.03
N SER A 161 -8.97 1.87 20.60
CA SER A 161 -9.21 0.59 21.23
C SER A 161 -9.53 -0.47 20.18
N GLU A 162 -9.25 -1.73 20.51
CA GLU A 162 -9.78 -2.89 19.79
C GLU A 162 -10.48 -3.83 20.78
N HIS A 163 -11.24 -4.81 20.27
CA HIS A 163 -12.06 -5.69 21.10
C HIS A 163 -11.30 -6.28 22.30
N SER A 164 -10.06 -6.74 22.08
CA SER A 164 -9.24 -7.34 23.14
C SER A 164 -9.04 -6.41 24.34
N THR A 165 -8.88 -5.11 24.09
CA THR A 165 -8.64 -4.07 25.12
C THR A 165 -9.90 -3.73 25.92
N VAL A 166 -11.08 -4.04 25.39
CA VAL A 166 -12.37 -3.85 26.06
C VAL A 166 -12.80 -5.13 26.75
N VAL A 167 -12.89 -6.25 26.02
CA VAL A 167 -13.41 -7.52 26.55
C VAL A 167 -12.53 -8.13 27.65
N SER A 168 -11.25 -7.77 27.73
CA SER A 168 -10.37 -8.20 28.82
C SER A 168 -10.82 -7.70 30.19
N TRP A 169 -11.64 -6.66 30.26
CA TRP A 169 -12.23 -6.15 31.49
C TRP A 169 -13.46 -6.95 31.94
N GLY A 170 -14.06 -7.73 31.05
CA GLY A 170 -15.35 -8.40 31.29
C GLY A 170 -16.53 -7.50 30.98
N LYS A 171 -17.70 -8.11 30.75
CA LYS A 171 -18.91 -7.39 30.31
C LYS A 171 -19.39 -6.40 31.36
N GLU A 172 -19.27 -6.77 32.63
CA GLU A 172 -19.65 -5.96 33.78
C GLU A 172 -18.80 -4.70 33.94
N HIS A 173 -17.64 -4.64 33.25
CA HIS A 173 -16.67 -3.54 33.38
C HIS A 173 -16.36 -2.85 32.03
N GLU A 174 -17.27 -2.95 31.06
CA GLU A 174 -17.11 -2.31 29.74
C GLU A 174 -16.96 -0.78 29.85
N LEU A 175 -17.74 -0.15 30.73
CA LEU A 175 -17.66 1.30 30.97
C LEU A 175 -16.29 1.71 31.53
N GLU A 176 -15.76 0.96 32.49
CA GLU A 176 -14.44 1.21 33.07
C GLU A 176 -13.33 1.10 32.02
N ALA A 177 -13.45 0.19 31.04
CA ALA A 177 -12.52 0.10 29.92
C ALA A 177 -12.53 1.38 29.06
N TYR A 178 -13.71 1.93 28.76
CA TYR A 178 -13.85 3.19 28.01
C TYR A 178 -13.32 4.39 28.81
N MET A 179 -13.67 4.48 30.09
CA MET A 179 -13.17 5.52 30.99
C MET A 179 -11.65 5.47 31.07
N ARG A 180 -11.06 4.27 31.14
CA ARG A 180 -9.61 4.09 31.15
C ARG A 180 -8.94 4.61 29.89
N MET A 181 -9.53 4.39 28.72
CA MET A 181 -9.03 4.91 27.44
C MET A 181 -9.00 6.45 27.44
N LEU A 182 -10.06 7.09 27.94
CA LEU A 182 -10.16 8.55 28.03
C LEU A 182 -9.18 9.14 29.06
N GLU A 183 -8.98 8.47 30.19
CA GLU A 183 -7.99 8.87 31.20
C GLU A 183 -6.55 8.79 30.68
N GLN A 184 -6.21 7.75 29.91
CA GLN A 184 -4.88 7.57 29.34
C GLN A 184 -4.58 8.58 28.22
N HIS A 185 -5.60 9.01 27.49
CA HIS A 185 -5.50 9.93 26.37
C HIS A 185 -6.38 11.17 26.59
N PRO A 186 -6.05 12.03 27.57
CA PRO A 186 -6.90 13.14 27.99
C PRO A 186 -6.99 14.29 26.95
N LYS A 187 -6.23 14.20 25.85
CA LYS A 187 -6.16 15.21 24.79
C LYS A 187 -6.11 14.53 23.43
N GLY A 188 -6.67 15.21 22.42
CA GLY A 188 -6.70 14.73 21.04
C GLY A 188 -7.91 13.85 20.77
N THR A 189 -7.87 13.17 19.62
CA THR A 189 -8.92 12.25 19.19
C THR A 189 -8.59 10.85 19.66
N VAL A 190 -9.58 10.14 20.20
CA VAL A 190 -9.53 8.71 20.46
C VAL A 190 -10.66 8.01 19.71
N SER A 191 -10.43 6.77 19.31
CA SER A 191 -11.47 5.91 18.74
C SER A 191 -11.74 4.75 19.68
N CYS A 192 -13.01 4.57 20.09
CA CYS A 192 -13.42 3.44 20.90
C CYS A 192 -14.30 2.49 20.07
N VAL A 193 -13.97 1.20 20.08
CA VAL A 193 -14.87 0.15 19.60
C VAL A 193 -15.99 -0.04 20.62
N VAL A 194 -17.26 0.04 20.20
CA VAL A 194 -18.44 0.07 21.09
C VAL A 194 -19.42 -1.08 20.85
N ASP A 195 -19.08 -2.03 19.98
CA ASP A 195 -19.88 -3.20 19.64
C ASP A 195 -19.39 -4.48 20.31
N SER A 196 -18.64 -4.37 21.41
CA SER A 196 -18.10 -5.53 22.13
C SER A 196 -19.21 -6.42 22.73
N TYR A 197 -20.30 -5.83 23.21
CA TYR A 197 -21.47 -6.56 23.70
C TYR A 197 -22.79 -6.04 23.15
N ASP A 198 -23.02 -4.73 23.23
CA ASP A 198 -24.20 -4.05 22.68
C ASP A 198 -23.86 -2.60 22.32
N THR A 199 -23.97 -2.28 21.03
CA THR A 199 -23.65 -0.95 20.50
C THR A 199 -24.56 0.14 21.05
N PHE A 200 -25.85 -0.13 21.21
CA PHE A 200 -26.80 0.89 21.65
C PHE A 200 -26.63 1.17 23.13
N ALA A 201 -26.48 0.12 23.94
CA ALA A 201 -26.23 0.27 25.38
C ALA A 201 -24.92 1.01 25.68
N SER A 202 -23.89 0.85 24.84
CA SER A 202 -22.63 1.59 24.97
C SER A 202 -22.73 3.10 24.68
N LEU A 203 -23.75 3.51 23.91
CA LEU A 203 -23.93 4.90 23.46
C LEU A 203 -24.92 5.70 24.32
N GLU A 204 -25.79 5.04 25.06
CA GLU A 204 -26.78 5.63 25.98
C GLU A 204 -26.16 6.03 27.34
#